data_AF-A0A1B6FG47-F1
#
_entry.id   AF-A0A1B6FG47-F1
#
_cell.length_a   1.000
_cell.length_b   1.000
_cell.length_c   1.000
_cell.angle_alpha   90.00
_cell.angle_beta   90.00
_cell.angle_gamma   90.00
#
_symmetry.space_group_name_H-M   'P 1'
#
loop_
_entity.id
_entity.type
_entity.pdbx_description
1 polymer ?
#
loop_
_entity_poly.entity_id
_entity_poly.type
_entity_poly.pdbx_seq_one_letter_code
_entity_poly.pdbx_strand_id
1 'polypeptide(L)'
;CLIHKMDLVQEDQRDAIFREREEDLRRLSKPLECTCFKTSIWDETLYRAWSSIVYMLIPNVKDLEMSLRQFANIIDADEVLLFERATFLVISHSERRPHRDMHRFEKVSNIIKQFKLSCSKVAAQFQSMEVRNTNFAAFIDIFTSNTYVMVVMSDPNIPSAATLINIRNARKHFEKLERESQNQSALTRTYDVDAWNTARMS
;
A
#
# COMPACT_ATOMS: atom_id res chain seq x y z
N CYS A 1 8.72 -11.01 -12.24
CA CYS A 1 9.51 -10.28 -13.24
C CYS A 1 8.87 -8.94 -13.59
N LEU A 2 9.68 -7.89 -13.79
CA LEU A 2 9.19 -6.58 -14.21
C LEU A 2 9.54 -6.36 -15.68
N ILE A 3 8.53 -6.25 -16.54
CA ILE A 3 8.69 -5.83 -17.94
C ILE A 3 8.58 -4.31 -17.93
N HIS A 4 9.72 -3.64 -17.98
CA HIS A 4 9.85 -2.21 -17.71
C HIS A 4 9.92 -1.36 -18.99
N LYS A 5 9.75 -0.04 -18.85
CA LYS A 5 9.74 0.97 -19.93
C LYS A 5 8.60 0.78 -20.94
N MET A 6 7.44 0.34 -20.46
CA MET A 6 6.26 0.11 -21.31
C MET A 6 5.67 1.41 -21.89
N ASP A 7 6.10 2.57 -21.40
CA ASP A 7 5.84 3.89 -22.00
C ASP A 7 6.40 4.03 -23.43
N LEU A 8 7.48 3.33 -23.76
CA LEU A 8 8.08 3.36 -25.11
C LEU A 8 7.33 2.51 -26.13
N VAL A 9 6.34 1.73 -25.67
CA VAL A 9 5.49 0.87 -26.51
C VAL A 9 4.17 1.58 -26.78
N GLN A 10 3.69 1.49 -28.03
CA GLN A 10 2.39 2.02 -28.43
C GLN A 10 1.25 1.38 -27.62
N GLU A 11 0.29 2.18 -27.18
CA GLU A 11 -0.71 1.78 -26.18
C GLU A 11 -1.52 0.55 -26.59
N ASP A 12 -1.91 0.46 -27.86
CA ASP A 12 -2.61 -0.65 -28.49
C ASP A 12 -1.78 -1.95 -28.53
N GLN A 13 -0.46 -1.85 -28.50
CA GLN A 13 0.47 -2.99 -28.53
C GLN A 13 0.93 -3.45 -27.14
N ARG A 14 0.77 -2.63 -26.09
CA ARG A 14 1.31 -2.89 -24.74
C ARG A 14 0.86 -4.24 -24.19
N ASP A 15 -0.41 -4.58 -24.33
CA ASP A 15 -0.97 -5.82 -23.79
C ASP A 15 -0.53 -7.06 -24.57
N ALA A 16 -0.42 -6.94 -25.90
CA ALA A 16 0.06 -8.03 -26.74
C ALA A 16 1.52 -8.37 -26.41
N ILE A 17 2.40 -7.36 -26.38
CA ILE A 17 3.82 -7.53 -26.05
C ILE A 17 4.00 -8.03 -24.62
N PHE A 18 3.23 -7.50 -23.66
CA PHE A 18 3.31 -7.96 -22.28
C PHE A 18 2.96 -9.45 -22.15
N ARG A 19 1.87 -9.91 -22.78
CA ARG A 19 1.45 -11.32 -22.73
C ARG A 19 2.49 -12.25 -23.34
N GLU A 20 3.03 -11.90 -24.50
CA GLU A 20 4.09 -12.67 -25.16
C GLU A 20 5.31 -12.85 -24.22
N ARG A 21 5.77 -11.75 -23.63
CA ARG A 21 6.92 -11.78 -22.70
C ARG A 21 6.61 -12.52 -21.41
N GLU A 22 5.39 -12.40 -20.89
CA GLU A 22 4.95 -13.11 -19.69
C GLU A 22 4.95 -14.63 -19.91
N GLU A 23 4.43 -15.10 -21.05
CA GLU A 23 4.41 -16.52 -21.40
C GLU A 23 5.83 -17.09 -21.52
N ASP A 24 6.72 -16.38 -22.21
CA ASP A 24 8.13 -16.76 -22.31
C ASP A 24 8.81 -16.83 -20.94
N LEU A 25 8.62 -15.81 -20.11
CA LEU A 25 9.20 -15.78 -18.76
C LEU A 25 8.68 -16.93 -17.90
N ARG A 26 7.37 -17.20 -17.91
CA ARG A 26 6.79 -18.33 -17.15
C ARG A 26 7.31 -19.67 -17.64
N ARG A 27 7.47 -19.84 -18.95
CA ARG A 27 8.02 -21.07 -19.54
C ARG A 27 9.47 -21.27 -19.14
N LEU A 28 10.29 -20.23 -19.23
CA LEU A 28 11.73 -20.27 -18.95
C LEU A 28 12.07 -20.29 -17.45
N SER A 29 11.17 -19.85 -16.59
CA SER A 29 11.39 -19.84 -15.13
C SER A 29 11.18 -21.20 -14.47
N LYS A 30 10.61 -22.19 -15.16
CA LYS A 30 10.32 -23.50 -14.58
C LYS A 30 11.59 -24.16 -14.02
N PRO A 31 11.51 -24.78 -12.82
CA PRO A 31 10.30 -25.09 -12.06
C PRO A 31 9.77 -23.95 -11.16
N LEU A 32 10.41 -22.78 -11.15
CA LEU A 32 10.00 -21.65 -10.32
C LEU A 32 8.80 -20.93 -10.93
N GLU A 33 7.86 -20.52 -10.06
CA GLU A 33 6.75 -19.66 -10.45
C GLU A 33 7.21 -18.19 -10.52
N CYS A 34 6.72 -17.46 -11.52
CA CYS A 34 7.02 -16.04 -11.65
C CYS A 34 5.76 -15.21 -11.97
N THR A 35 5.54 -14.15 -11.19
CA THR A 35 4.50 -13.16 -11.43
C THR A 35 5.09 -12.01 -12.24
N CYS A 36 4.46 -11.65 -13.37
CA CYS A 36 4.95 -10.58 -14.23
C CYS A 36 4.15 -9.28 -14.08
N PHE A 37 4.83 -8.14 -14.18
CA PHE A 37 4.20 -6.82 -14.19
C PHE A 37 4.74 -5.99 -15.34
N LYS A 38 3.84 -5.38 -16.13
CA LYS A 38 4.19 -4.26 -17.03
C LYS A 38 4.35 -3.01 -16.20
N THR A 39 5.47 -2.31 -16.34
CA THR A 39 5.78 -1.13 -15.52
C THR A 39 6.36 0.02 -16.34
N SER A 40 6.05 1.25 -15.93
CA SER A 40 6.72 2.47 -16.36
C SER A 40 6.95 3.41 -15.17
N ILE A 41 8.03 4.20 -15.21
CA ILE A 41 8.26 5.28 -14.25
C ILE A 41 7.33 6.49 -14.46
N TRP A 42 6.64 6.53 -15.60
CA TRP A 42 5.80 7.65 -16.02
C TRP A 42 4.33 7.47 -15.66
N ASP A 43 3.95 6.33 -15.09
CA ASP A 43 2.56 6.03 -14.70
C ASP A 43 2.49 5.25 -13.37
N GLU A 44 1.27 4.92 -12.94
CA GLU A 44 0.99 4.24 -11.68
C GLU A 44 1.41 2.76 -11.65
N THR A 45 1.76 2.17 -12.78
CA THR A 45 2.00 0.72 -12.88
C THR A 45 3.23 0.28 -12.08
N LEU A 46 4.21 1.18 -11.87
CA LEU A 46 5.34 0.91 -11.00
C LEU A 46 4.92 0.79 -9.53
N TYR A 47 4.01 1.64 -9.05
CA TYR A 47 3.46 1.52 -7.70
C TYR A 47 2.72 0.19 -7.53
N ARG A 48 1.99 -0.25 -8.55
CA ARG A 48 1.28 -1.54 -8.51
C ARG A 48 2.22 -2.70 -8.27
N ALA A 49 3.29 -2.76 -9.07
CA ALA A 49 4.28 -3.82 -8.97
C ALA A 49 4.98 -3.81 -7.61
N TRP A 50 5.43 -2.65 -7.14
CA TRP A 50 6.12 -2.54 -5.86
C TRP A 50 5.20 -2.77 -4.67
N SER A 51 3.95 -2.30 -4.70
CA SER A 51 2.96 -2.61 -3.67
C SER A 51 2.71 -4.10 -3.59
N SER A 52 2.57 -4.80 -4.73
CA SER A 52 2.43 -6.26 -4.71
C SER A 52 3.65 -6.98 -4.13
N ILE A 53 4.87 -6.54 -4.48
CA ILE A 53 6.11 -7.11 -3.94
C ILE A 53 6.19 -6.88 -2.44
N VAL A 54 5.98 -5.64 -1.98
CA VAL A 54 6.05 -5.29 -0.56
C VAL A 54 4.99 -6.06 0.22
N TYR A 55 3.75 -6.12 -0.29
CA TYR A 55 2.65 -6.84 0.35
C TYR A 55 2.99 -8.29 0.69
N MET A 56 3.68 -9.00 -0.21
CA MET A 56 4.12 -10.39 0.02
C MET A 56 5.16 -10.53 1.14
N LEU A 57 5.82 -9.44 1.52
CA LEU A 57 6.86 -9.41 2.56
C LEU A 57 6.33 -8.92 3.91
N ILE A 58 5.07 -8.47 3.99
CA ILE A 58 4.49 -7.95 5.24
C ILE A 58 4.12 -9.13 6.15
N PRO A 59 4.75 -9.27 7.31
CA PRO A 59 4.36 -10.29 8.27
C PRO A 59 2.97 -9.97 8.84
N ASN A 60 2.18 -11.00 9.14
CA ASN A 60 0.85 -10.89 9.75
C ASN A 60 -0.12 -9.93 9.04
N VAL A 61 -0.03 -9.84 7.71
CA VAL A 61 -0.90 -8.94 6.92
C VAL A 61 -2.40 -9.20 7.17
N LYS A 62 -2.78 -10.43 7.52
CA LYS A 62 -4.15 -10.80 7.88
C LYS A 62 -4.66 -10.08 9.14
N ASP A 63 -3.84 -9.95 10.18
CA ASP A 63 -4.23 -9.27 11.42
C ASP A 63 -4.41 -7.77 11.19
N LEU A 64 -3.55 -7.21 10.32
CA LEU A 64 -3.65 -5.85 9.85
C LEU A 64 -4.95 -5.61 9.05
N GLU A 65 -5.26 -6.48 8.09
CA GLU A 65 -6.50 -6.41 7.31
C GLU A 65 -7.75 -6.53 8.18
N MET A 66 -7.76 -7.45 9.16
CA MET A 66 -8.87 -7.61 10.10
C MET A 66 -9.07 -6.34 10.94
N SER A 67 -7.98 -5.78 11.48
CA SER A 67 -8.02 -4.56 12.27
C SER A 67 -8.47 -3.35 11.44
N LEU A 68 -8.01 -3.25 10.19
CA LEU A 68 -8.40 -2.19 9.27
C LEU A 68 -9.88 -2.28 8.88
N ARG A 69 -10.38 -3.51 8.66
CA ARG A 69 -11.80 -3.77 8.41
C ARG A 69 -12.67 -3.43 9.62
N GLN A 70 -12.23 -3.81 10.82
CA GLN A 70 -12.94 -3.45 12.05
C GLN A 70 -12.98 -1.93 12.23
N PHE A 71 -11.86 -1.24 12.01
CA PHE A 71 -11.80 0.22 12.07
C PHE A 71 -12.78 0.85 11.06
N ALA A 72 -12.73 0.43 9.79
CA ALA A 72 -13.62 0.93 8.74
C ALA A 72 -15.10 0.75 9.11
N ASN A 73 -15.47 -0.38 9.72
CA ASN A 73 -16.84 -0.65 10.18
C ASN A 73 -17.25 0.25 11.35
N ILE A 74 -16.37 0.48 12.33
CA ILE A 74 -16.66 1.32 13.50
C ILE A 74 -16.94 2.78 13.10
N ILE A 75 -16.19 3.29 12.13
CA ILE A 75 -16.31 4.68 11.68
C ILE A 75 -17.28 4.86 10.53
N ASP A 76 -17.92 3.77 10.07
CA ASP A 76 -18.81 3.72 8.91
C ASP A 76 -18.18 4.26 7.61
N ALA A 77 -16.88 4.01 7.39
CA ALA A 77 -16.18 4.44 6.18
C ALA A 77 -16.55 3.59 4.96
N ASP A 78 -16.55 4.19 3.77
CA ASP A 78 -16.71 3.44 2.52
C ASP A 78 -15.42 2.68 2.17
N GLU A 79 -14.28 3.34 2.41
CA GLU A 79 -12.97 2.82 2.09
C GLU A 79 -11.92 3.35 3.08
N VAL A 80 -11.01 2.47 3.50
CA VAL A 80 -9.84 2.84 4.29
C VAL A 80 -8.60 2.25 3.63
N LEU A 81 -7.60 3.09 3.35
CA LEU A 81 -6.31 2.70 2.78
C LEU A 81 -5.21 2.96 3.79
N LEU A 82 -4.28 2.03 3.91
CA LEU A 82 -3.09 2.16 4.73
C LEU A 82 -1.85 2.17 3.84
N PHE A 83 -1.00 3.18 3.99
CA PHE A 83 0.19 3.39 3.17
C PHE A 83 1.46 3.40 4.02
N GLU A 84 2.57 2.93 3.45
CA GLU A 84 3.89 3.11 4.05
C GLU A 84 4.31 4.58 3.96
N ARG A 85 4.86 5.13 5.04
CA ARG A 85 5.08 6.57 5.21
C ARG A 85 6.05 7.17 4.19
N ALA A 86 7.15 6.52 3.88
CA ALA A 86 8.21 7.06 3.04
C ALA A 86 7.89 6.94 1.55
N THR A 87 7.50 5.74 1.12
CA THR A 87 7.24 5.36 -0.26
C THR A 87 5.81 5.63 -0.70
N PHE A 88 4.87 5.73 0.25
CA PHE A 88 3.44 5.84 -0.03
C PHE A 88 2.86 4.63 -0.78
N LEU A 89 3.52 3.48 -0.72
CA LEU A 89 2.98 2.22 -1.22
C LEU A 89 1.82 1.75 -0.36
N VAL A 90 0.78 1.23 -1.00
CA VAL A 90 -0.36 0.64 -0.30
C VAL A 90 0.09 -0.65 0.39
N ILE A 91 -0.18 -0.73 1.69
CA ILE A 91 0.13 -1.86 2.58
C ILE A 91 -1.13 -2.71 2.78
N SER A 92 -2.27 -2.09 3.03
CA SER A 92 -3.54 -2.77 3.30
C SER A 92 -4.70 -1.84 2.95
N HIS A 93 -5.87 -2.42 2.72
CA HIS A 93 -7.10 -1.66 2.46
C HIS A 93 -8.32 -2.40 3.00
N SER A 94 -9.39 -1.65 3.26
CA SER A 94 -10.72 -2.17 3.54
C SER A 94 -11.72 -1.41 2.69
N GLU A 95 -12.51 -2.13 1.91
CA GLU A 95 -13.51 -1.58 0.99
C GLU A 95 -14.88 -2.14 1.35
N ARG A 96 -15.88 -1.27 1.54
CA ARG A 96 -17.28 -1.67 1.79
C ARG A 96 -18.15 -1.51 0.55
N ARG A 97 -17.74 -0.69 -0.42
CA ARG A 97 -18.45 -0.47 -1.67
C ARG A 97 -17.49 -0.66 -2.85
N PRO A 98 -17.87 -1.44 -3.88
CA PRO A 98 -17.02 -1.65 -5.04
C PRO A 98 -16.79 -0.33 -5.79
N HIS A 99 -15.52 -0.01 -6.07
CA HIS A 99 -15.14 1.13 -6.90
C HIS A 99 -14.92 0.73 -8.36
N ARG A 100 -15.27 1.64 -9.29
CA ARG A 100 -15.10 1.42 -10.74
C ARG A 100 -13.63 1.30 -11.17
N ASP A 101 -12.75 2.06 -10.52
CA ASP A 101 -11.33 2.09 -10.85
C ASP A 101 -10.56 1.12 -9.96
N MET A 102 -10.09 0.02 -10.56
CA MET A 102 -9.27 -0.99 -9.89
C MET A 102 -7.84 -0.51 -9.64
N HIS A 103 -7.38 0.54 -10.32
CA HIS A 103 -6.02 1.10 -10.21
C HIS A 103 -5.97 2.35 -9.33
N ARG A 104 -7.06 2.63 -8.59
CA ARG A 104 -7.18 3.83 -7.75
C ARG A 104 -6.13 3.88 -6.64
N PHE A 105 -5.73 2.72 -6.10
CA PHE A 105 -4.76 2.65 -5.02
C PHE A 105 -3.41 3.23 -5.46
N GLU A 106 -2.92 2.80 -6.61
CA GLU A 106 -1.65 3.22 -7.16
C GLU A 106 -1.68 4.66 -7.68
N LYS A 107 -2.82 5.07 -8.25
CA LYS A 107 -3.05 6.47 -8.64
C LYS A 107 -2.99 7.40 -7.42
N VAL A 108 -3.68 7.06 -6.33
CA VAL A 108 -3.62 7.82 -5.07
C VAL A 108 -2.19 7.85 -4.53
N SER A 109 -1.51 6.70 -4.48
CA SER A 109 -0.10 6.62 -4.07
C SER A 109 0.79 7.58 -4.86
N ASN A 110 0.66 7.56 -6.20
CA ASN A 110 1.45 8.43 -7.06
C ASN A 110 1.11 9.90 -6.85
N ILE A 111 -0.17 10.28 -6.84
CA ILE A 111 -0.63 11.67 -6.63
C ILE A 111 -0.08 12.24 -5.33
N ILE A 112 -0.26 11.52 -4.21
CA ILE A 112 0.17 12.01 -2.90
C ILE A 112 1.69 12.01 -2.80
N LYS A 113 2.40 11.05 -3.40
CA LYS A 113 3.86 11.08 -3.44
C LYS A 113 4.38 12.29 -4.20
N GLN A 114 3.81 12.62 -5.37
CA GLN A 114 4.18 13.82 -6.14
C GLN A 114 3.89 15.10 -5.36
N PHE A 115 2.77 15.14 -4.62
CA PHE A 115 2.45 16.24 -3.73
C PHE A 115 3.48 16.38 -2.61
N LYS A 116 3.85 15.28 -1.92
CA LYS A 116 4.89 15.28 -0.88
C LYS A 116 6.24 15.75 -1.40
N LEU A 117 6.64 15.31 -2.60
CA LEU A 117 7.87 15.77 -3.25
C LEU A 117 7.83 17.28 -3.54
N SER A 118 6.66 17.80 -3.92
CA SER A 118 6.45 19.23 -4.12
C SER A 118 6.56 20.02 -2.81
N CYS A 119 5.98 19.53 -1.71
CA CYS A 119 6.16 20.14 -0.39
C CYS A 119 7.63 20.16 0.07
N SER A 120 8.38 19.08 -0.17
CA SER A 120 9.79 19.02 0.21
C SER A 120 10.65 20.05 -0.53
N LYS A 121 10.31 20.42 -1.77
CA LYS A 121 10.99 21.49 -2.51
C LYS A 121 10.85 22.86 -1.85
N VAL A 122 9.78 23.08 -1.09
CA VAL A 122 9.54 24.32 -0.33
C VAL A 122 9.90 24.16 1.17
N ALA A 123 10.72 23.15 1.50
CA ALA A 123 11.14 22.83 2.86
C ALA A 123 10.00 22.59 3.87
N ALA A 124 8.81 22.21 3.38
CA ALA A 124 7.65 21.85 4.21
C ALA A 124 7.43 20.34 4.22
N GLN A 125 6.94 19.81 5.34
CA GLN A 125 6.53 18.41 5.44
C GLN A 125 5.01 18.31 5.37
N PHE A 126 4.53 17.45 4.48
CA PHE A 126 3.12 17.05 4.46
C PHE A 126 2.77 16.35 5.78
N GLN A 127 1.67 16.78 6.42
CA GLN A 127 1.15 16.16 7.64
C GLN A 127 -0.21 15.51 7.41
N SER A 128 -1.18 16.29 6.92
CA SER A 128 -2.53 15.80 6.66
C SER A 128 -3.19 16.56 5.50
N MET A 129 -4.28 16.00 4.98
CA MET A 129 -5.12 16.58 3.94
C MET A 129 -6.57 16.17 4.17
N GLU A 130 -7.50 17.12 4.02
CA GLU A 130 -8.92 16.85 3.90
C GLU A 130 -9.40 17.34 2.53
N VAL A 131 -10.06 16.46 1.78
CA VAL A 131 -10.69 16.78 0.49
C VAL A 131 -12.18 16.47 0.61
N ARG A 132 -13.04 17.45 0.36
CA ARG A 132 -14.49 17.29 0.47
C ARG A 132 -15.18 17.82 -0.77
N ASN A 133 -16.19 17.09 -1.22
CA ASN A 133 -17.17 17.54 -2.21
C ASN A 133 -18.57 17.10 -1.80
N THR A 134 -19.55 17.24 -2.71
CA THR A 134 -20.96 16.88 -2.45
C THR A 134 -21.20 15.38 -2.29
N ASN A 135 -20.27 14.53 -2.75
CA ASN A 135 -20.43 13.09 -2.84
C ASN A 135 -19.59 12.34 -1.80
N PHE A 136 -18.42 12.88 -1.41
CA PHE A 136 -17.53 12.26 -0.45
C PHE A 136 -16.64 13.27 0.28
N ALA A 137 -16.10 12.82 1.42
CA ALA A 137 -14.98 13.40 2.11
C ALA A 137 -13.85 12.36 2.23
N ALA A 138 -12.62 12.76 1.93
CA ALA A 138 -11.42 11.96 2.09
C ALA A 138 -10.45 12.64 3.05
N PHE A 139 -9.95 11.87 4.01
CA PHE A 139 -9.02 12.32 5.04
C PHE A 139 -7.73 11.54 4.89
N ILE A 140 -6.60 12.22 4.72
CA ILE A 140 -5.27 11.62 4.71
C ILE A 140 -4.53 12.16 5.93
N ASP A 141 -4.05 11.29 6.80
CA ASP A 141 -3.33 11.70 8.01
C ASP A 141 -2.22 10.70 8.34
N ILE A 142 -1.21 11.17 9.07
CA ILE A 142 -0.19 10.31 9.67
C ILE A 142 -0.91 9.37 10.64
N PHE A 143 -0.75 8.07 10.45
CA PHE A 143 -1.44 7.09 11.27
C PHE A 143 -0.54 6.54 12.36
N THR A 144 0.63 5.99 12.01
CA THR A 144 1.68 5.57 12.95
C THR A 144 3.00 6.28 12.63
N SER A 145 4.10 5.88 13.27
CA SER A 145 5.44 6.33 12.87
C SER A 145 5.78 5.95 11.43
N ASN A 146 5.24 4.84 10.91
CA ASN A 146 5.61 4.24 9.63
C ASN A 146 4.47 4.21 8.61
N THR A 147 3.28 4.70 8.97
CA THR A 147 2.13 4.66 8.05
C THR A 147 1.35 5.95 7.97
N TYR A 148 0.72 6.15 6.82
CA TYR A 148 -0.39 7.06 6.61
C TYR A 148 -1.68 6.27 6.47
N VAL A 149 -2.80 6.86 6.88
CA VAL A 149 -4.14 6.34 6.61
C VAL A 149 -4.88 7.31 5.71
N MET A 150 -5.64 6.78 4.75
CA MET A 150 -6.68 7.49 4.04
C MET A 150 -8.03 6.90 4.38
N VAL A 151 -8.99 7.74 4.75
CA VAL A 151 -10.37 7.36 5.06
C VAL A 151 -11.30 8.08 4.11
N VAL A 152 -12.18 7.35 3.42
CA VAL A 152 -13.21 7.88 2.52
C VAL A 152 -14.59 7.66 3.12
N MET A 153 -15.38 8.73 3.17
CA MET A 153 -16.72 8.79 3.75
C MET A 153 -17.69 9.40 2.72
N SER A 154 -18.81 8.76 2.43
CA SER A 154 -19.89 9.33 1.61
C SER A 154 -21.05 9.90 2.41
N ASP A 155 -21.18 9.56 3.70
CA ASP A 155 -22.24 10.12 4.54
C ASP A 155 -21.92 11.58 4.92
N PRO A 156 -22.67 12.58 4.41
CA PRO A 156 -22.43 13.98 4.73
C PRO A 156 -22.82 14.34 6.16
N ASN A 157 -23.59 13.50 6.86
CA ASN A 157 -24.05 13.76 8.23
C ASN A 157 -22.95 13.52 9.27
N ILE A 158 -21.88 12.79 8.91
CA ILE A 158 -20.75 12.53 9.81
C ILE A 158 -19.82 13.75 9.79
N PRO A 159 -19.67 14.47 10.92
CA PRO A 159 -18.80 15.63 10.98
C PRO A 159 -17.31 15.24 10.84
N SER A 160 -16.51 16.05 10.14
CA SER A 160 -15.05 15.82 10.00
C SER A 160 -14.36 15.60 11.35
N ALA A 161 -14.78 16.32 12.39
CA ALA A 161 -14.24 16.18 13.74
C ALA A 161 -14.41 14.76 14.31
N ALA A 162 -15.54 14.10 14.06
CA ALA A 162 -15.78 12.74 14.52
C ALA A 162 -14.80 11.76 13.84
N THR A 163 -14.63 11.88 12.52
CA THR A 163 -13.69 11.06 11.75
C THR A 163 -12.25 11.26 12.23
N LEU A 164 -11.81 12.50 12.43
CA LEU A 164 -10.46 12.82 12.90
C LEU A 164 -10.19 12.30 14.33
N ILE A 165 -11.18 12.40 15.24
CA ILE A 165 -11.08 11.82 16.58
C ILE A 165 -10.97 10.30 16.49
N ASN A 166 -11.74 9.65 15.62
CA ASN A 166 -11.68 8.20 15.45
C ASN A 166 -10.34 7.74 14.88
N ILE A 167 -9.79 8.43 13.87
CA ILE A 167 -8.43 8.18 13.34
C ILE A 167 -7.41 8.28 14.47
N ARG A 168 -7.47 9.35 15.27
CA ARG A 168 -6.55 9.56 16.40
C ARG A 168 -6.68 8.47 17.47
N ASN A 169 -7.89 8.00 17.76
CA ASN A 169 -8.12 6.96 18.77
C ASN A 169 -7.62 5.59 18.29
N ALA A 170 -7.79 5.27 17.00
CA ALA A 170 -7.34 4.02 16.41
C ALA A 170 -5.80 3.91 16.35
N ARG A 171 -5.08 5.02 16.24
CA ARG A 171 -3.60 5.07 16.16
C ARG A 171 -2.90 4.15 17.17
N LYS A 172 -3.30 4.19 18.44
CA LYS A 172 -2.66 3.38 19.51
C LYS A 172 -2.74 1.87 19.25
N HIS A 173 -3.85 1.41 18.67
CA HIS A 173 -4.05 0.00 18.32
C HIS A 173 -3.09 -0.42 17.21
N PHE A 174 -2.99 0.38 16.15
CA PHE A 174 -2.13 0.07 15.01
C PHE A 174 -0.63 0.23 15.33
N GLU A 175 -0.26 1.18 16.21
CA GLU A 175 1.11 1.26 16.73
C GLU A 175 1.52 0.00 17.49
N LYS A 176 0.59 -0.62 18.23
CA LYS A 176 0.85 -1.89 18.92
C LYS A 176 1.05 -3.04 17.92
N LEU A 177 0.19 -3.15 16.91
CA LEU A 177 0.32 -4.16 15.85
C LEU A 177 1.65 -4.07 15.11
N GLU A 178 2.11 -2.85 14.78
CA GLU A 178 3.42 -2.65 14.16
C GLU A 178 4.57 -3.13 15.05
N ARG A 179 4.53 -2.87 16.36
CA ARG A 179 5.56 -3.32 17.30
C ARG A 179 5.60 -4.84 17.41
N GLU A 180 4.43 -5.49 17.49
CA GLU A 180 4.34 -6.96 17.56
C GLU A 180 4.88 -7.61 16.28
N SER A 181 4.54 -7.05 15.12
CA SER A 181 5.07 -7.44 13.82
C SER A 181 6.61 -7.31 13.75
N GLN A 182 7.16 -6.19 14.21
CA GLN A 182 8.61 -5.96 14.23
C GLN A 182 9.33 -6.96 15.14
N ASN A 183 8.80 -7.20 16.34
CA ASN A 183 9.38 -8.16 17.28
C ASN A 183 9.43 -9.58 16.72
N GLN A 184 8.36 -10.03 16.03
CA GLN A 184 8.37 -11.33 15.39
C GLN A 184 9.41 -11.44 14.27
N SER A 185 9.51 -10.41 13.42
CA SER A 185 10.53 -10.38 12.36
C SER A 185 11.96 -10.38 12.89
N ALA A 186 12.21 -9.76 14.06
CA ALA A 186 13.50 -9.80 14.73
C ALA A 186 13.80 -11.20 15.28
N LEU A 187 12.82 -11.85 15.92
CA LEU A 187 12.93 -13.21 16.44
C LEU A 187 13.26 -14.22 15.33
N THR A 188 12.53 -14.19 14.21
CA THR A 188 12.80 -15.06 13.05
C THR A 188 14.22 -14.89 12.52
N ARG A 189 14.73 -13.66 12.43
CA ARG A 189 16.11 -13.39 11.99
C ARG A 189 17.16 -13.97 12.94
N THR A 190 16.95 -13.88 14.26
CA THR A 190 17.85 -14.53 15.23
C THR A 190 17.87 -16.04 15.08
N TYR A 191 16.72 -16.70 14.92
CA TYR A 191 16.66 -18.14 14.70
C TYR A 191 17.36 -18.59 13.41
N ASP A 192 17.19 -17.85 12.31
CA ASP A 192 17.87 -18.15 11.04
C ASP A 192 19.40 -17.99 11.13
N VAL A 193 19.87 -16.95 11.83
CA VAL A 193 21.32 -16.71 12.04
C VAL A 193 21.93 -17.80 12.91
N ASP A 194 21.24 -18.20 13.98
CA ASP A 194 21.71 -19.27 14.86
C ASP A 194 21.72 -20.63 14.15
N ALA A 195 20.70 -20.92 13.35
CA ALA A 195 20.65 -22.12 12.52
C ALA A 195 21.76 -22.14 11.46
N TRP A 196 22.04 -21.01 10.80
CA TRP A 196 23.11 -20.88 9.82
C TRP A 196 24.51 -21.03 10.45
N ASN A 197 24.72 -20.47 11.63
CA ASN A 197 25.96 -20.61 12.39
C ASN A 197 26.18 -22.05 12.85
N THR A 198 25.12 -22.74 13.29
CA THR A 198 25.18 -24.15 13.71
C THR A 198 25.53 -25.06 12.52
N ALA A 199 24.95 -24.81 11.35
CA ALA A 199 25.24 -25.56 10.11
C ALA A 199 26.65 -25.31 9.54
N ARG A 200 27.32 -24.22 9.94
CA ARG A 200 28.72 -23.93 9.58
C ARG A 200 29.76 -24.62 10.47
N MET A 201 29.34 -25.06 11.66
CA MET A 201 30.20 -25.74 12.63
C MET A 201 30.16 -27.26 12.51
N SER A 202 29.33 -27.80 11.61
CA SER A 202 29.22 -29.21 11.22
C SER A 202 29.82 -29.45 9.85
#